data_AF-A0A075TXN0-F1
#
_entry.id   AF-A0A075TXN0-F1
#
_cell.length_a   1.000
_cell.length_b   1.000
_cell.length_c   1.000
_cell.angle_alpha   90.00
_cell.angle_beta   90.00
_cell.angle_gamma   90.00
#
_symmetry.space_group_name_H-M   'P 1'
#
loop_
_entity.id
_entity.type
_entity.pdbx_description
1 polymer ?
#
loop_
_entity_poly.entity_id
_entity_poly.type
_entity_poly.pdbx_seq_one_letter_code
_entity_poly.pdbx_strand_id
1 'polypeptide(L)'
;MSPQEVDFLINGFNDMYKVFSEAVSELKGESEHLVYRTESEAYTKTSLNRTYWDRVRYRIPYLEIPPEQAGGEPKRVYPVAAVKEWIEKNTIYPEGK
;
A
#
# COMPACT_ATOMS: atom_id res chain seq x y z
N MET A 1 31.57 4.80 35.96
CA MET A 1 31.13 4.04 34.79
C MET A 1 32.37 3.75 33.97
N SER A 2 32.68 2.47 33.74
CA SER A 2 33.87 2.03 33.04
C SER A 2 33.68 2.10 31.52
N PRO A 3 34.75 2.23 30.72
CA PRO A 3 34.66 2.22 29.27
C PRO A 3 33.91 0.99 28.70
N GLN A 4 34.02 -0.16 29.37
CA GLN A 4 33.34 -1.40 28.99
C GLN A 4 31.82 -1.32 29.18
N GLU A 5 31.35 -0.60 30.20
CA GLU A 5 29.90 -0.38 30.43
C GLU A 5 29.31 0.56 29.38
N VAL A 6 30.11 1.53 28.90
CA VAL A 6 29.70 2.47 27.83
C VAL A 6 29.63 1.75 26.48
N ASP A 7 30.63 0.91 26.15
CA ASP A 7 30.62 0.13 24.91
C ASP A 7 29.48 -0.90 24.87
N PHE A 8 29.16 -1.53 26.00
CA PHE A 8 28.01 -2.44 26.10
C PHE A 8 26.68 -1.71 25.84
N LEU A 9 26.52 -0.51 26.40
CA LEU A 9 25.32 0.31 26.20
C LEU A 9 25.19 0.81 24.75
N ILE A 10 26.28 1.25 24.14
CA ILE A 10 26.28 1.74 22.75
C ILE A 10 25.98 0.60 21.77
N ASN A 11 26.61 -0.56 21.94
CA ASN A 11 26.37 -1.70 21.07
C ASN A 11 24.95 -2.25 21.22
N GLY A 12 24.44 -2.37 22.45
CA GLY A 12 23.05 -2.77 22.68
C GLY A 12 22.03 -1.80 22.07
N PHE A 13 22.31 -0.49 22.11
CA PHE A 13 21.44 0.52 21.49
C PHE A 13 21.45 0.46 19.96
N ASN A 14 22.63 0.23 19.37
CA ASN A 14 22.78 0.08 17.92
C ASN A 14 22.08 -1.18 17.40
N ASP A 15 22.19 -2.30 18.11
CA ASP A 15 21.52 -3.55 17.74
C ASP A 15 19.99 -3.41 17.84
N MET A 16 19.49 -2.74 18.88
CA MET A 16 18.05 -2.44 19.02
C MET A 16 17.55 -1.51 17.92
N TYR A 17 18.32 -0.48 17.56
CA TYR A 17 17.98 0.43 16.46
C TYR A 17 17.95 -0.31 15.12
N LYS A 18 18.89 -1.24 14.89
CA LYS A 18 18.93 -2.06 13.68
C LYS A 18 17.70 -2.95 13.57
N VAL A 19 17.36 -3.71 14.61
CA VAL A 19 16.15 -4.57 14.64
C VAL A 19 14.89 -3.73 14.42
N PHE A 20 14.79 -2.56 15.04
CA PHE A 20 13.66 -1.66 14.85
C PHE A 20 13.58 -1.12 13.42
N SER A 21 14.72 -0.73 12.84
CA SER A 21 14.78 -0.24 11.46
C SER A 21 14.44 -1.32 10.42
N GLU A 22 14.83 -2.56 10.67
CA GLU A 22 14.50 -3.73 9.86
C GLU A 22 13.00 -4.02 9.95
N ALA A 23 12.43 -4.06 11.15
CA ALA A 23 10.98 -4.25 11.34
C ALA A 23 10.14 -3.12 10.70
N VAL A 24 10.59 -1.86 10.80
CA VAL A 24 9.93 -0.73 10.12
C VAL A 24 10.05 -0.83 8.60
N SER A 25 11.17 -1.35 8.09
CA SER A 25 11.39 -1.55 6.66
C SER A 25 10.57 -2.72 6.12
N GLU A 26 10.42 -3.80 6.87
CA GLU A 26 9.53 -4.93 6.56
C GLU A 26 8.07 -4.48 6.55
N LEU A 27 7.62 -3.74 7.56
CA LEU A 27 6.27 -3.16 7.60
C LEU A 27 6.02 -2.21 6.41
N LYS A 28 7.02 -1.40 6.03
CA LYS A 28 6.94 -0.56 4.82
C LYS A 28 6.90 -1.40 3.55
N GLY A 29 7.70 -2.46 3.44
CA GLY A 29 7.73 -3.37 2.30
C GLY A 29 6.42 -4.13 2.11
N GLU A 30 5.79 -4.57 3.20
CA GLU A 30 4.44 -5.15 3.16
C GLU A 30 3.41 -4.10 2.71
N SER A 31 3.53 -2.86 3.20
CA SER A 31 2.65 -1.74 2.85
C SER A 31 2.72 -1.33 1.37
N GLU A 32 3.86 -1.49 0.71
CA GLU A 32 4.03 -1.19 -0.72
C GLU A 32 3.14 -2.05 -1.63
N HIS A 33 2.58 -3.15 -1.11
CA HIS A 33 1.69 -4.04 -1.84
C HIS A 33 0.22 -4.02 -1.39
N LEU A 34 -0.14 -3.19 -0.40
CA LEU A 34 -1.49 -3.17 0.16
C LEU A 34 -2.46 -2.24 -0.60
N VAL A 35 -1.96 -1.23 -1.29
CA VAL A 35 -2.79 -0.25 -2.01
C VAL A 35 -2.22 0.06 -3.39
N TYR A 36 -3.09 0.24 -4.39
CA TYR A 36 -2.76 0.95 -5.61
C TYR A 36 -2.88 2.46 -5.33
N ARG A 37 -1.80 3.20 -5.58
CA ARG A 37 -1.67 4.62 -5.20
C ARG A 37 -2.32 5.56 -6.19
N THR A 38 -2.66 5.07 -7.38
CA THR A 38 -3.33 5.85 -8.43
C THR A 38 -4.38 5.03 -9.14
N GLU A 39 -5.31 5.73 -9.81
CA GLU A 39 -6.30 5.08 -10.66
C GLU A 39 -5.64 4.35 -11.84
N SER A 40 -4.58 4.91 -12.42
CA SER A 40 -3.83 4.30 -13.53
C SER A 40 -3.19 2.97 -13.10
N GLU A 41 -2.63 2.94 -11.89
CA GLU A 41 -2.07 1.72 -11.31
C GLU A 41 -3.14 0.66 -11.06
N ALA A 42 -4.27 1.05 -10.44
CA ALA A 42 -5.37 0.14 -10.19
C ALA A 42 -5.95 -0.44 -11.49
N TYR A 43 -6.12 0.38 -12.54
CA TYR A 43 -6.53 -0.08 -13.86
C TYR A 43 -5.55 -1.12 -14.44
N THR A 44 -4.26 -0.80 -14.43
CA THR A 44 -3.22 -1.65 -15.01
C THR A 44 -3.12 -3.01 -14.30
N LYS A 45 -3.34 -3.04 -12.99
CA LYS A 45 -3.18 -4.24 -12.15
C LYS A 45 -4.42 -5.11 -12.05
N THR A 46 -5.59 -4.63 -12.47
CA THR A 46 -6.87 -5.36 -12.36
C THR A 46 -7.24 -6.17 -13.60
N SER A 47 -6.47 -6.03 -14.70
CA SER A 47 -6.73 -6.72 -15.98
C SER A 47 -8.11 -6.47 -16.58
N LEU A 48 -8.86 -5.48 -16.08
CA LEU A 48 -10.13 -5.06 -16.64
C LEU A 48 -9.90 -4.33 -17.95
N ASN A 49 -10.81 -4.52 -18.92
CA ASN A 49 -10.75 -3.73 -20.14
C ASN A 49 -11.05 -2.24 -19.84
N ARG A 50 -10.50 -1.33 -20.64
CA ARG A 50 -10.61 0.12 -20.40
C ARG A 50 -12.07 0.61 -20.33
N THR A 51 -12.89 0.20 -21.30
CA THR A 51 -14.30 0.60 -21.38
C THR A 51 -15.09 0.16 -20.14
N TYR A 52 -14.78 -1.01 -19.61
CA TYR A 52 -15.40 -1.58 -18.43
C TYR A 52 -14.90 -0.86 -17.18
N TRP A 53 -13.58 -0.67 -17.06
CA TRP A 53 -12.97 0.14 -16.00
C TRP A 53 -13.63 1.51 -15.86
N ASP A 54 -13.76 2.26 -16.97
CA ASP A 54 -14.34 3.61 -16.95
C ASP A 54 -15.80 3.62 -16.45
N ARG A 55 -16.54 2.52 -16.64
CA ARG A 55 -17.92 2.37 -16.14
C ARG A 55 -17.97 2.02 -14.66
N VAL A 56 -17.01 1.26 -14.15
CA VAL A 56 -17.06 0.70 -12.80
C VAL A 56 -16.13 1.37 -11.79
N ARG A 57 -15.16 2.19 -12.22
CA ARG A 57 -14.13 2.80 -11.35
C ARG A 57 -14.70 3.53 -10.13
N TYR A 58 -15.88 4.14 -10.27
CA TYR A 58 -16.56 4.86 -9.18
C TYR A 58 -17.25 3.94 -8.16
N ARG A 59 -17.36 2.65 -8.46
CA ARG A 59 -17.94 1.62 -7.60
C ARG A 59 -16.88 0.76 -6.91
N ILE A 60 -15.63 0.83 -7.38
CA ILE A 60 -14.50 0.12 -6.78
C ILE A 60 -14.18 0.76 -5.43
N PRO A 61 -13.95 -0.01 -4.35
CA PRO A 61 -13.55 0.53 -3.05
C PRO A 61 -12.27 1.37 -3.14
N TYR A 62 -12.30 2.57 -2.56
CA TYR A 62 -11.16 3.47 -2.45
C TYR A 62 -11.13 4.17 -1.09
N LEU A 63 -9.96 4.71 -0.75
CA LEU A 63 -9.75 5.61 0.38
C LEU A 63 -9.30 6.98 -0.17
N GLU A 64 -9.81 8.05 0.42
CA GLU A 64 -9.34 9.41 0.12
C GLU A 64 -8.29 9.82 1.16
N ILE A 65 -7.08 10.07 0.67
CA ILE A 65 -5.99 10.60 1.46
C ILE A 65 -6.04 12.13 1.33
N PRO A 66 -6.16 12.86 2.46
CA PRO A 66 -6.12 14.31 2.45
C PRO A 66 -4.85 14.84 1.76
N PRO A 67 -4.92 16.03 1.15
CA PRO A 67 -3.75 16.65 0.54
C PRO A 67 -2.68 16.97 1.59
N GLU A 68 -1.41 16.78 1.22
CA GLU A 68 -0.26 17.09 2.08
C GLU A 68 -0.06 18.60 2.30
N GLN A 69 -0.60 19.42 1.40
CA GLN A 69 -0.53 20.89 1.46
C GLN A 69 -1.94 21.49 1.44
N ALA A 70 -2.11 22.60 2.15
CA ALA A 70 -3.37 23.33 2.18
C ALA A 70 -3.76 23.80 0.76
N GLY A 71 -4.95 23.42 0.31
CA GLY A 71 -5.44 23.71 -1.06
C GLY A 71 -5.11 22.66 -2.12
N GLY A 72 -4.46 21.55 -1.75
CA GLY A 72 -4.30 20.41 -2.66
C GLY A 72 -5.59 19.60 -2.81
N GLU A 73 -5.66 18.81 -3.88
CA GLU A 73 -6.76 17.85 -4.09
C GLU A 73 -6.52 16.56 -3.29
N PRO A 74 -7.57 15.93 -2.73
CA PRO A 74 -7.45 14.65 -2.08
C PRO A 74 -7.01 13.57 -3.08
N LYS A 75 -6.08 12.70 -2.66
CA LYS A 75 -5.59 11.59 -3.48
C LYS A 75 -6.44 10.35 -3.21
N ARG A 76 -6.86 9.65 -4.27
CA ARG A 76 -7.54 8.35 -4.12
C ARG A 76 -6.54 7.20 -4.20
N VAL A 77 -6.61 6.33 -3.21
CA VAL A 77 -5.86 5.06 -3.19
C VAL A 77 -6.84 3.89 -3.11
N TYR A 78 -6.45 2.75 -3.66
CA TYR A 78 -7.32 1.59 -3.83
C TYR A 78 -6.74 0.38 -3.10
N PRO A 79 -7.33 -0.08 -1.99
CA PRO A 79 -6.83 -1.25 -1.27
C PRO A 79 -6.88 -2.51 -2.13
N VAL A 80 -5.73 -3.16 -2.35
CA VAL A 80 -5.57 -4.26 -3.30
C VAL A 80 -6.52 -5.41 -3.02
N ALA A 81 -6.65 -5.82 -1.75
CA ALA A 81 -7.54 -6.91 -1.35
C ALA A 81 -9.02 -6.57 -1.64
N ALA A 82 -9.46 -5.37 -1.25
CA ALA A 82 -10.85 -4.93 -1.46
C ALA A 82 -11.19 -4.79 -2.96
N VAL A 83 -10.25 -4.29 -3.76
CA VAL A 83 -10.41 -4.20 -5.22
C VAL A 83 -10.57 -5.59 -5.83
N LYS A 84 -9.71 -6.54 -5.47
CA LYS A 84 -9.78 -7.93 -5.97
C LYS A 84 -11.09 -8.61 -5.59
N GLU A 85 -11.48 -8.52 -4.32
CA GLU A 85 -12.74 -9.09 -3.83
C GLU A 85 -13.94 -8.46 -4.54
N TRP A 86 -13.93 -7.14 -4.74
CA TRP A 86 -14.98 -6.46 -5.47
C TRP A 86 -15.07 -6.95 -6.92
N ILE A 87 -13.93 -7.09 -7.61
CA ILE A 87 -13.87 -7.59 -8.98
C ILE A 87 -14.42 -9.01 -9.05
N GLU A 88 -13.98 -9.91 -8.18
CA GLU A 88 -14.46 -11.30 -8.13
C GLU A 88 -15.98 -11.37 -7.94
N LYS A 89 -16.54 -10.52 -7.07
CA LYS A 89 -17.99 -10.50 -6.79
C LYS A 89 -18.83 -9.85 -7.89
N ASN A 90 -18.27 -8.91 -8.64
CA ASN A 90 -19.04 -8.02 -9.54
C ASN A 90 -18.69 -8.18 -11.03
N THR A 91 -17.63 -8.93 -11.34
CA THR A 91 -17.24 -9.26 -12.70
C THR A 91 -17.49 -10.73 -12.93
N ILE A 92 -18.47 -11.04 -13.78
CA ILE A 92 -18.59 -12.39 -14.33
C ILE A 92 -17.49 -12.48 -15.37
N TYR A 93 -16.39 -13.16 -15.04
CA TYR A 93 -15.44 -13.58 -16.06
C TYR A 93 -16.19 -14.51 -17.01
N PRO A 94 -16.38 -14.18 -18.31
CA PRO A 94 -16.80 -15.19 -19.26
C PRO A 94 -15.69 -16.24 -19.27
N GLU A 95 -16.01 -17.46 -18.84
CA GLU A 95 -15.09 -18.58 -18.88
C GLU A 95 -14.47 -18.68 -20.28
N GLY A 96 -13.13 -18.75 -20.34
CA GLY A 96 -12.35 -19.36 -21.41
C GLY A 96 -12.59 -18.88 -22.85
N LYS A 97 -11.61 -18.18 -23.41
CA LYS A 97 -11.22 -18.45 -24.81
C LYS A 97 -10.11 -19.48 -24.82
#